data_AF-H0EYM3-F1
#
_entry.id   AF-H0EYM3-F1
#
_cell.length_a   1.000
_cell.length_b   1.000
_cell.length_c   1.000
_cell.angle_alpha   90.00
_cell.angle_beta   90.00
_cell.angle_gamma   90.00
#
_symmetry.space_group_name_H-M   'P 1'
#
loop_
_entity.id
_entity.type
_entity.pdbx_description
1 polymer ?
#
loop_
_entity_poly.entity_id
_entity_poly.type
_entity_poly.pdbx_seq_one_letter_code
_entity_poly.pdbx_strand_id
1 'polypeptide(L)'
;MFALIDIYCSDWVNGTFYGIYDLEEEDRYKATTVSAHGYVQYITANGVKSLGYDPGFRYQSPAPLVAGWFADNPDIGFVPPINYTSPDIICHKSSTPGQKYVTVTAGSTIQLQWNPAPWPESHVGPIIDYLAPCPSGSCTNVAKADLKFVKLAQQALKAGVTSSTDWLKAWVVDDFIKGGSVWNVTIPKDIKKGVKDLKPSNPKVVKGKQYIRAVFMCYIYIQKCDYD
;
A
#
# COMPACT_ATOMS: atom_id res chain seq x y z
N MET A 1 6.13 -0.17 -0.12
CA MET A 1 5.77 1.17 0.36
C MET A 1 4.28 1.14 0.61
N PHE A 2 3.84 1.67 1.74
CA PHE A 2 2.52 1.34 2.28
C PHE A 2 1.96 2.58 2.93
N ALA A 3 0.82 3.02 2.44
CA ALA A 3 0.14 4.17 2.98
C ALA A 3 -1.23 3.73 3.46
N LEU A 4 -1.68 4.29 4.57
CA LEU A 4 -3.05 4.10 5.03
C LEU A 4 -3.83 5.30 4.50
N ILE A 5 -4.90 4.99 3.78
CA ILE A 5 -5.85 6.00 3.33
C ILE A 5 -7.18 5.70 4.03
N ASP A 6 -7.96 6.73 4.29
CA ASP A 6 -9.27 6.61 4.91
C ASP A 6 -10.31 7.15 3.93
N ILE A 7 -11.26 6.31 3.49
CA ILE A 7 -12.38 6.66 2.60
C ILE A 7 -13.64 6.80 3.46
N TYR A 8 -14.38 7.89 3.28
CA TYR A 8 -15.63 8.07 4.02
C TYR A 8 -16.76 7.25 3.41
N CYS A 9 -17.71 6.82 4.25
CA CYS A 9 -18.88 6.03 3.86
C CYS A 9 -19.70 6.76 2.75
N SER A 10 -19.60 8.09 2.64
CA SER A 10 -20.20 8.94 1.59
C SER A 10 -19.60 8.75 0.18
N ASP A 11 -18.42 8.15 0.05
CA ASP A 11 -17.73 8.03 -1.25
C ASP A 11 -18.17 6.79 -2.05
N TRP A 12 -19.15 6.04 -1.53
CA TRP A 12 -19.73 4.86 -2.15
C TRP A 12 -21.21 5.09 -2.48
N VAL A 13 -21.53 5.30 -3.76
CA VAL A 13 -22.90 5.27 -4.28
C VAL A 13 -23.14 3.92 -4.95
N ASN A 14 -24.16 3.17 -4.50
CA ASN A 14 -24.58 1.89 -5.08
C ASN A 14 -23.47 0.83 -5.25
N GLY A 15 -22.58 0.67 -4.25
CA GLY A 15 -21.55 -0.38 -4.29
C GLY A 15 -20.46 -0.16 -5.35
N THR A 16 -20.35 1.05 -5.89
CA THR A 16 -19.28 1.45 -6.80
C THR A 16 -18.39 2.48 -6.12
N PHE A 17 -17.09 2.20 -6.05
CA PHE A 17 -16.08 3.17 -5.64
C PHE A 17 -15.77 4.08 -6.82
N TYR A 18 -16.26 5.32 -6.78
CA TYR A 18 -15.81 6.37 -7.68
C TYR A 18 -14.45 6.82 -7.15
N GLY A 19 -13.39 6.60 -7.94
CA GLY A 19 -12.04 6.99 -7.53
C GLY A 19 -11.94 8.51 -7.29
N ILE A 20 -10.74 8.94 -6.85
CA ILE A 20 -10.36 10.32 -6.48
C ILE A 20 -10.66 11.39 -7.58
N TYR A 21 -11.10 10.99 -8.77
CA TYR A 21 -11.34 11.88 -9.92
C TYR A 21 -12.83 12.07 -10.31
N ASP A 22 -13.80 11.48 -9.61
CA ASP A 22 -15.21 11.41 -10.08
C ASP A 22 -16.26 12.01 -9.12
N LEU A 23 -15.88 12.82 -8.11
CA LEU A 23 -16.86 13.40 -7.18
C LEU A 23 -17.19 14.86 -7.53
N GLU A 24 -18.41 15.09 -8.05
CA GLU A 24 -19.04 16.41 -8.09
C GLU A 24 -19.48 16.84 -6.67
N GLU A 25 -19.58 18.16 -6.48
CA GLU A 25 -19.27 18.90 -5.25
C GLU A 25 -20.27 18.80 -4.08
N GLU A 26 -21.38 18.04 -4.18
CA GLU A 26 -22.58 18.35 -3.37
C GLU A 26 -22.88 17.49 -2.12
N ASP A 27 -22.28 16.31 -1.87
CA ASP A 27 -22.71 15.44 -0.75
C ASP A 27 -21.64 15.14 0.32
N ARG A 28 -21.15 16.19 1.02
CA ARG A 28 -20.22 16.03 2.16
C ARG A 28 -20.94 15.81 3.49
N TYR A 29 -21.09 14.55 3.92
CA TYR A 29 -21.35 14.22 5.33
C TYR A 29 -20.04 14.29 6.13
N LYS A 30 -20.01 15.09 7.20
CA LYS A 30 -18.80 15.27 8.05
C LYS A 30 -18.64 14.07 8.98
N ALA A 31 -17.60 13.27 8.78
CA ALA A 31 -17.17 12.26 9.74
C ALA A 31 -16.16 12.85 10.74
N THR A 32 -16.45 12.71 12.02
CA THR A 32 -15.56 13.08 13.12
C THR A 32 -14.68 11.90 13.51
N THR A 33 -13.37 12.09 13.39
CA THR A 33 -12.28 11.25 13.91
C THR A 33 -12.22 9.78 13.43
N VAL A 34 -11.32 9.56 12.48
CA VAL A 34 -10.79 8.23 12.14
C VAL A 34 -9.36 8.12 12.64
N SER A 35 -8.94 6.91 12.96
CA SER A 35 -7.71 6.60 13.68
C SER A 35 -7.13 5.28 13.18
N ALA A 36 -6.88 5.20 11.88
CA ALA A 36 -6.23 4.06 11.24
C ALA A 36 -4.74 4.00 11.55
N HIS A 37 -4.30 2.89 12.15
CA HIS A 37 -2.97 2.78 12.72
C HIS A 37 -2.24 1.51 12.30
N GLY A 38 -1.15 1.70 11.56
CA GLY A 38 -0.20 0.63 11.29
C GLY A 38 0.72 0.88 10.10
N TYR A 39 1.59 -0.08 9.85
CA TYR A 39 2.63 -0.02 8.82
C TYR A 39 3.05 -1.42 8.42
N VAL A 40 3.67 -1.57 7.25
CA VAL A 40 4.28 -2.85 6.87
C VAL A 40 5.64 -2.99 7.54
N GLN A 41 5.71 -3.96 8.44
CA GLN A 41 6.91 -4.29 9.19
C GLN A 41 7.87 -5.16 8.36
N TYR A 42 7.34 -6.11 7.59
CA TYR A 42 8.17 -7.00 6.77
C TYR A 42 7.64 -7.18 5.35
N ILE A 43 8.58 -7.31 4.42
CA ILE A 43 8.34 -7.63 3.01
C ILE A 43 9.07 -8.94 2.73
N THR A 44 8.34 -9.99 2.37
CA THR A 44 8.91 -11.28 1.97
C THR A 44 8.72 -11.49 0.47
N ALA A 45 9.81 -11.58 -0.28
CA ALA A 45 9.77 -11.86 -1.72
C ALA A 45 10.88 -12.84 -2.09
N ASN A 46 10.60 -13.78 -3.01
CA ASN A 46 11.55 -14.81 -3.43
C ASN A 46 12.19 -15.58 -2.24
N GLY A 47 11.44 -15.79 -1.16
CA GLY A 47 11.92 -16.43 0.07
C GLY A 47 12.79 -15.56 0.99
N VAL A 48 13.06 -14.30 0.62
CA VAL A 48 13.86 -13.37 1.42
C VAL A 48 12.95 -12.42 2.19
N LYS A 49 13.05 -12.43 3.52
CA LYS A 49 12.35 -11.51 4.42
C LYS A 49 13.21 -10.25 4.62
N SER A 50 12.66 -9.10 4.28
CA SER A 50 13.29 -7.77 4.41
C SER A 50 12.46 -6.89 5.33
N LEU A 51 13.11 -5.95 6.04
CA LEU A 51 12.41 -4.94 6.81
C LEU A 51 11.69 -3.95 5.89
N GLY A 52 10.45 -3.62 6.25
CA GLY A 52 9.78 -2.40 5.83
C GLY A 52 10.37 -1.18 6.54
N TYR A 53 9.61 -0.08 6.60
CA TYR A 53 10.00 1.08 7.38
C TYR A 53 9.17 1.13 8.66
N ASP A 54 9.85 1.04 9.80
CA ASP A 54 9.26 1.23 11.11
C ASP A 54 9.40 2.71 11.48
N PRO A 55 8.30 3.44 11.78
CA PRO A 55 8.41 4.83 12.21
C PRO A 55 9.32 5.06 13.42
N GLY A 56 9.53 4.06 14.26
CA GLY A 56 10.47 4.09 15.38
C GLY A 56 11.95 4.17 14.97
N PHE A 57 12.30 3.84 13.72
CA PHE A 57 13.67 3.99 13.20
C PHE A 57 14.18 5.43 13.27
N ARG A 58 13.27 6.43 13.30
CA ARG A 58 13.62 7.85 13.46
C ARG A 58 14.37 8.16 14.77
N TYR A 59 14.26 7.28 15.76
CA TYR A 59 14.92 7.43 17.07
C TYR A 59 16.23 6.62 17.18
N GLN A 60 16.69 6.00 16.09
CA GLN A 60 17.92 5.20 16.04
C GLN A 60 19.04 5.95 15.32
N SER A 61 20.30 5.73 15.75
CA SER A 61 21.48 6.32 15.12
C SER A 61 22.63 5.28 15.03
N PRO A 62 23.04 4.84 13.82
CA PRO A 62 22.38 5.12 12.54
C PRO A 62 21.04 4.37 12.41
N ALA A 63 20.06 4.99 11.74
CA ALA A 63 18.81 4.32 11.38
C ALA A 63 19.07 3.16 10.39
N PRO A 64 18.33 2.03 10.48
CA PRO A 64 18.49 0.92 9.56
C PRO A 64 18.21 1.31 8.09
N LEU A 65 19.09 0.89 7.19
CA LEU A 65 18.86 1.02 5.75
C LEU A 65 17.84 -0.04 5.29
N VAL A 66 16.66 0.39 4.83
CA VAL A 66 15.53 -0.49 4.49
C VAL A 66 14.91 -0.16 3.13
N ALA A 67 14.07 -1.08 2.62
CA ALA A 67 13.37 -0.90 1.35
C ALA A 67 12.01 -0.18 1.50
N GLY A 68 11.46 -0.14 2.71
CA GLY A 68 10.34 0.74 3.02
C GLY A 68 10.75 2.20 2.87
N TRP A 69 9.84 3.02 2.35
CA TRP A 69 10.03 4.47 2.32
C TRP A 69 9.88 5.02 3.73
N PHE A 70 10.68 6.03 4.05
CA PHE A 70 10.44 6.84 5.23
C PHE A 70 9.07 7.51 5.08
N ALA A 71 8.36 7.67 6.19
CA ALA A 71 7.21 8.54 6.31
C ALA A 71 7.20 9.21 7.69
N ASP A 72 6.73 10.45 7.75
CA ASP A 72 6.60 11.21 8.98
C ASP A 72 5.25 10.94 9.64
N ASN A 73 5.08 9.70 10.12
CA ASN A 73 3.89 9.20 10.77
C ASN A 73 4.26 8.44 12.05
N PRO A 74 4.83 9.11 13.07
CA PRO A 74 5.20 8.46 14.34
C PRO A 74 3.97 7.95 15.09
N ASP A 75 2.81 8.53 14.80
CA ASP A 75 1.48 8.12 15.22
C ASP A 75 1.02 6.81 14.55
N ILE A 76 1.80 6.24 13.63
CA ILE A 76 1.42 5.14 12.73
C ILE A 76 0.12 5.42 11.96
N GLY A 77 -0.26 6.69 11.82
CA GLY A 77 -1.56 7.15 11.34
C GLY A 77 -1.76 7.02 9.83
N PHE A 78 -2.72 7.80 9.31
CA PHE A 78 -3.17 7.77 7.91
C PHE A 78 -3.04 9.15 7.23
N VAL A 79 -3.27 9.18 5.92
CA VAL A 79 -3.46 10.41 5.14
C VAL A 79 -4.96 10.71 5.03
N PRO A 80 -5.46 11.83 5.59
CA PRO A 80 -6.89 12.13 5.56
C PRO A 80 -7.36 12.59 4.17
N PRO A 81 -8.66 12.49 3.86
CA PRO A 81 -9.25 12.92 2.58
C PRO A 81 -8.92 14.34 2.13
N ILE A 82 -8.82 15.28 3.07
CA ILE A 82 -8.43 16.67 2.77
C ILE A 82 -7.04 16.78 2.11
N ASN A 83 -6.19 15.75 2.27
CA ASN A 83 -4.83 15.70 1.73
C ASN A 83 -4.71 14.78 0.49
N TYR A 84 -5.81 14.37 -0.15
CA TYR A 84 -5.74 13.51 -1.35
C TYR A 84 -5.11 14.19 -2.56
N THR A 85 -5.13 15.52 -2.63
CA THR A 85 -4.45 16.31 -3.66
C THR A 85 -3.01 16.68 -3.25
N SER A 86 -2.59 16.35 -2.03
CA SER A 86 -1.24 16.59 -1.52
C SER A 86 -0.27 15.48 -1.96
N PRO A 87 1.05 15.78 -2.13
CA PRO A 87 2.08 14.76 -2.31
C PRO A 87 2.17 13.71 -1.20
N ASP A 88 1.50 13.92 -0.06
CA ASP A 88 1.41 12.94 1.02
C ASP A 88 0.65 11.67 0.59
N ILE A 89 -0.33 11.79 -0.31
CA ILE A 89 -1.10 10.61 -0.74
C ILE A 89 -0.21 9.59 -1.46
N ILE A 90 0.79 10.07 -2.20
CA ILE A 90 1.71 9.25 -3.00
C ILE A 90 2.47 8.26 -2.11
N CYS A 91 3.03 8.80 -1.04
CA CYS A 91 4.03 8.26 -0.12
C CYS A 91 3.64 7.84 1.28
N HIS A 92 2.51 8.33 1.77
CA HIS A 92 2.36 8.84 3.14
C HIS A 92 3.12 10.17 3.38
N LYS A 93 2.85 10.77 4.54
CA LYS A 93 3.27 12.11 5.01
C LYS A 93 4.78 12.31 4.89
N SER A 94 5.21 13.40 4.24
CA SER A 94 6.62 13.83 4.16
C SER A 94 7.61 12.73 3.76
N SER A 95 7.12 11.75 3.00
CA SER A 95 7.85 10.54 2.68
C SER A 95 9.06 10.76 1.77
N THR A 96 10.10 9.96 2.01
CA THR A 96 11.31 9.92 1.17
C THR A 96 11.64 8.49 0.74
N PRO A 97 12.28 8.31 -0.43
CA PRO A 97 12.60 6.98 -0.94
C PRO A 97 13.38 6.10 0.04
N GLY A 98 13.03 4.81 0.06
CA GLY A 98 13.83 3.81 0.76
C GLY A 98 15.25 3.74 0.21
N GLN A 99 16.20 3.38 1.07
CA GLN A 99 17.63 3.32 0.72
C GLN A 99 18.04 1.96 0.12
N LYS A 100 17.15 0.97 0.18
CA LYS A 100 17.32 -0.35 -0.44
C LYS A 100 16.11 -0.67 -1.33
N TYR A 101 16.19 -1.79 -2.04
CA TYR A 101 15.09 -2.34 -2.83
C TYR A 101 14.96 -3.84 -2.59
N VAL A 102 13.74 -4.35 -2.73
CA VAL A 102 13.45 -5.79 -2.70
C VAL A 102 13.40 -6.30 -4.14
N THR A 103 14.14 -7.37 -4.42
CA THR A 103 14.11 -8.01 -5.74
C THR A 103 12.92 -8.95 -5.83
N VAL A 104 12.06 -8.73 -6.83
CA VAL A 104 10.86 -9.53 -7.06
C VAL A 104 10.87 -10.12 -8.46
N THR A 105 10.40 -11.36 -8.60
CA THR A 105 10.27 -12.05 -9.89
C THR A 105 8.87 -11.81 -10.46
N ALA A 106 8.75 -11.47 -11.74
CA ALA A 106 7.44 -11.42 -12.40
C ALA A 106 6.70 -12.77 -12.25
N GLY A 107 5.39 -12.74 -11.97
CA GLY A 107 4.60 -13.94 -11.68
C GLY A 107 4.73 -14.49 -10.27
N SER A 108 5.63 -13.95 -9.43
CA SER A 108 5.77 -14.38 -8.03
C SER A 108 4.84 -13.61 -7.10
N THR A 109 4.66 -14.14 -5.89
CA THR A 109 3.91 -13.49 -4.81
C THR A 109 4.87 -12.82 -3.83
N ILE A 110 4.55 -11.57 -3.46
CA ILE A 110 5.15 -10.84 -2.35
C ILE A 110 4.21 -10.99 -1.14
N GLN A 111 4.77 -11.23 0.04
CA GLN A 111 4.01 -11.20 1.30
C GLN A 111 4.36 -9.94 2.09
N LEU A 112 3.36 -9.29 2.63
CA LEU A 112 3.47 -8.04 3.34
C LEU A 112 2.90 -8.23 4.74
N GLN A 113 3.78 -8.28 5.73
CA GLN A 113 3.37 -8.35 7.13
C GLN A 113 3.13 -6.94 7.65
N TRP A 114 1.90 -6.66 8.04
CA TRP A 114 1.54 -5.43 8.72
C TRP A 114 1.72 -5.54 10.24
N ASN A 115 1.94 -4.39 10.87
CA ASN A 115 1.95 -4.19 12.31
C ASN A 115 1.00 -3.02 12.64
N PRO A 116 0.13 -3.11 13.66
CA PRO A 116 -0.04 -4.25 14.56
C PRO A 116 -0.55 -5.51 13.84
N ALA A 117 -0.18 -6.66 14.38
CA ALA A 117 -0.72 -7.96 14.00
C ALA A 117 -1.30 -8.63 15.27
N PRO A 118 -2.63 -8.86 15.35
CA PRO A 118 -3.62 -8.59 14.31
C PRO A 118 -3.88 -7.09 14.09
N TRP A 119 -4.25 -6.76 12.85
CA TRP A 119 -4.79 -5.46 12.45
C TRP A 119 -6.09 -5.17 13.21
N PRO A 120 -6.41 -3.92 13.57
CA PRO A 120 -7.59 -3.62 14.36
C PRO A 120 -8.89 -3.93 13.58
N GLU A 121 -9.82 -4.63 14.25
CA GLU A 121 -11.06 -5.13 13.62
C GLU A 121 -11.99 -4.03 13.11
N SER A 122 -12.01 -2.88 13.78
CA SER A 122 -12.87 -1.76 13.38
C SER A 122 -12.40 -1.03 12.12
N HIS A 123 -11.24 -1.39 11.56
CA HIS A 123 -10.62 -0.72 10.42
C HIS A 123 -10.81 -1.51 9.13
N VAL A 124 -12.08 -1.70 8.77
CA VAL A 124 -12.48 -2.42 7.55
C VAL A 124 -12.44 -1.54 6.32
N GLY A 125 -12.34 -2.14 5.14
CA GLY A 125 -12.38 -1.43 3.87
C GLY A 125 -11.61 -2.18 2.77
N PRO A 126 -11.41 -1.57 1.59
CA PRO A 126 -10.69 -2.24 0.51
C PRO A 126 -9.17 -2.19 0.71
N ILE A 127 -8.49 -3.21 0.20
CA ILE A 127 -7.03 -3.23 0.06
C ILE A 127 -6.70 -3.12 -1.43
N ILE A 128 -5.89 -2.12 -1.80
CA ILE A 128 -5.57 -1.81 -3.19
C ILE A 128 -4.06 -1.71 -3.37
N ASP A 129 -3.55 -2.44 -4.36
CA ASP A 129 -2.14 -2.49 -4.71
C ASP A 129 -1.89 -1.74 -6.01
N TYR A 130 -0.83 -0.94 -6.03
CA TYR A 130 -0.37 -0.18 -7.17
C TYR A 130 1.12 -0.38 -7.41
N LEU A 131 1.54 -0.18 -8.65
CA LEU A 131 2.93 -0.19 -9.04
C LEU A 131 3.24 1.02 -9.91
N ALA A 132 4.36 1.69 -9.61
CA ALA A 132 4.92 2.71 -10.49
C ALA A 132 6.36 2.33 -10.89
N PRO A 133 6.71 2.37 -12.19
CA PRO A 133 8.09 2.20 -12.61
C PRO A 133 8.95 3.36 -12.07
N CYS A 134 10.16 3.06 -11.63
CA CYS A 134 11.09 4.09 -11.19
C CYS A 134 11.70 4.78 -12.43
N PRO A 135 11.54 6.12 -12.59
CA PRO A 135 12.23 6.89 -13.62
C PRO A 135 13.73 6.63 -13.56
N SER A 136 14.39 6.58 -14.72
CA SER A 136 15.84 6.29 -14.87
C SER A 136 16.35 4.99 -14.20
N GLY A 137 15.46 4.10 -13.77
CA GLY A 137 15.80 2.80 -13.21
C GLY A 137 16.29 2.82 -11.76
N SER A 138 16.25 3.96 -11.06
CA SER A 138 16.61 4.05 -9.63
C SER A 138 15.41 4.41 -8.77
N CYS A 139 15.04 3.52 -7.86
CA CYS A 139 13.94 3.75 -6.92
C CYS A 139 14.37 4.44 -5.63
N THR A 140 15.68 4.60 -5.38
CA THR A 140 16.20 5.18 -4.13
C THR A 140 16.36 6.71 -4.22
N ASN A 141 16.28 7.28 -5.42
CA ASN A 141 16.45 8.71 -5.67
C ASN A 141 15.30 9.30 -6.50
N VAL A 142 14.18 8.57 -6.64
CA VAL A 142 13.05 9.01 -7.44
C VAL A 142 12.31 10.16 -6.74
N ALA A 143 12.00 11.21 -7.49
CA ALA A 143 11.05 12.22 -7.03
C ALA A 143 9.64 11.60 -7.02
N LYS A 144 9.01 11.53 -5.86
CA LYS A 144 7.73 10.82 -5.70
C LYS A 144 6.61 11.36 -6.61
N ALA A 145 6.65 12.65 -6.95
CA ALA A 145 5.72 13.29 -7.88
C ALA A 145 5.83 12.79 -9.33
N ASP A 146 6.96 12.19 -9.71
CA ASP A 146 7.18 11.64 -11.05
C ASP A 146 6.60 10.23 -11.21
N LEU A 147 6.19 9.59 -10.11
CA LEU A 147 5.64 8.24 -10.12
C LEU A 147 4.26 8.24 -10.78
N LYS A 148 4.10 7.38 -11.79
CA LYS A 148 2.82 7.10 -12.45
C LYS A 148 2.38 5.69 -12.08
N PHE A 149 1.39 5.63 -11.19
CA PHE A 149 0.91 4.36 -10.64
C PHE A 149 -0.09 3.69 -11.58
N VAL A 150 0.06 2.37 -11.70
CA VAL A 150 -0.88 1.46 -12.32
C VAL A 150 -1.43 0.55 -11.24
N LYS A 151 -2.76 0.39 -11.19
CA LYS A 151 -3.40 -0.55 -10.27
C LYS A 151 -3.01 -1.98 -10.62
N LEU A 152 -2.52 -2.73 -9.64
CA LEU A 152 -2.18 -4.15 -9.76
C LEU A 152 -3.33 -5.04 -9.34
N ALA A 153 -3.90 -4.75 -8.17
CA ALA A 153 -4.96 -5.55 -7.57
C ALA A 153 -5.83 -4.67 -6.68
N GLN A 154 -7.06 -5.11 -6.47
CA GLN A 154 -8.01 -4.52 -5.53
C GLN A 154 -8.89 -5.63 -4.98
N GLN A 155 -9.09 -5.64 -3.67
CA GLN A 155 -10.09 -6.46 -3.01
C GLN A 155 -10.89 -5.58 -2.04
N ALA A 156 -12.20 -5.78 -1.97
CA ALA A 156 -13.13 -4.91 -1.24
C ALA A 156 -14.13 -5.75 -0.42
N LEU A 157 -15.44 -5.62 -0.66
CA LEU A 157 -16.43 -6.51 -0.09
C LEU A 157 -16.21 -7.95 -0.57
N LYS A 158 -16.43 -8.91 0.32
CA LYS A 158 -16.35 -10.34 0.00
C LYS A 158 -17.51 -10.75 -0.93
N ALA A 159 -17.33 -11.84 -1.66
CA ALA A 159 -18.40 -12.41 -2.45
C ALA A 159 -19.56 -12.85 -1.55
N GLY A 160 -20.80 -12.58 -1.96
CA GLY A 160 -22.01 -13.00 -1.23
C GLY A 160 -22.38 -12.15 -0.02
N VAL A 161 -21.78 -10.95 0.15
CA VAL A 161 -22.24 -9.97 1.14
C VAL A 161 -23.69 -9.57 0.85
N THR A 162 -24.51 -9.53 1.89
CA THR A 162 -25.90 -9.09 1.87
C THR A 162 -26.11 -7.99 2.91
N SER A 163 -27.30 -7.37 2.92
CA SER A 163 -27.68 -6.40 3.96
C SER A 163 -27.71 -6.98 5.37
N SER A 164 -27.77 -8.32 5.51
CA SER A 164 -27.74 -9.01 6.81
C SER A 164 -26.33 -9.40 7.26
N THR A 165 -25.32 -9.20 6.41
CA THR A 165 -23.94 -9.54 6.73
C THR A 165 -23.39 -8.54 7.75
N ASP A 166 -22.80 -9.07 8.82
CA ASP A 166 -22.03 -8.26 9.77
C ASP A 166 -20.98 -7.44 9.03
N TRP A 167 -21.07 -6.10 9.16
CA TRP A 167 -20.24 -5.16 8.44
C TRP A 167 -18.75 -5.40 8.66
N LEU A 168 -18.35 -5.75 9.88
CA LEU A 168 -16.94 -6.02 10.19
C LEU A 168 -16.42 -7.25 9.44
N LYS A 169 -17.31 -8.20 9.13
CA LYS A 169 -17.00 -9.44 8.40
C LYS A 169 -17.22 -9.33 6.89
N ALA A 170 -17.83 -8.24 6.42
CA ALA A 170 -18.19 -8.04 5.02
C ALA A 170 -16.98 -7.74 4.13
N TRP A 171 -15.91 -7.20 4.69
CA TRP A 171 -14.72 -6.75 3.95
C TRP A 171 -13.60 -7.78 3.95
N VAL A 172 -12.79 -7.77 2.89
CA VAL A 172 -11.56 -8.58 2.79
C VAL A 172 -10.57 -8.34 3.94
N VAL A 173 -10.66 -7.19 4.62
CA VAL A 173 -9.86 -6.91 5.82
C VAL A 173 -10.09 -7.94 6.93
N ASP A 174 -11.31 -8.49 7.08
CA ASP A 174 -11.55 -9.57 8.06
C ASP A 174 -10.74 -10.84 7.74
N ASP A 175 -10.60 -11.19 6.45
CA ASP A 175 -9.75 -12.32 6.05
C ASP A 175 -8.27 -11.99 6.25
N PHE A 176 -7.86 -10.75 6.00
CA PHE A 176 -6.51 -10.26 6.28
C PHE A 176 -6.17 -10.30 7.79
N ILE A 177 -7.09 -9.90 8.66
CA ILE A 177 -6.94 -10.00 10.12
C ILE A 177 -6.77 -11.47 10.53
N LYS A 178 -7.68 -12.35 10.09
CA LYS A 178 -7.64 -13.80 10.35
C LYS A 178 -6.38 -14.47 9.80
N GLY A 179 -5.83 -13.95 8.71
CA GLY A 179 -4.57 -14.36 8.11
C GLY A 179 -3.31 -13.84 8.82
N GLY A 180 -3.44 -13.30 10.04
CA GLY A 180 -2.31 -12.78 10.81
C GLY A 180 -1.78 -11.44 10.29
N SER A 181 -2.63 -10.67 9.60
CA SER A 181 -2.26 -9.37 9.00
C SER A 181 -1.16 -9.47 7.95
N VAL A 182 -1.21 -10.56 7.18
CA VAL A 182 -0.36 -10.81 6.02
C VAL A 182 -1.16 -10.55 4.75
N TRP A 183 -0.71 -9.58 3.95
CA TRP A 183 -1.26 -9.31 2.62
C TRP A 183 -0.39 -9.95 1.53
N ASN A 184 -0.99 -10.77 0.68
CA ASN A 184 -0.32 -11.45 -0.41
C ASN A 184 -0.59 -10.75 -1.74
N VAL A 185 0.47 -10.33 -2.42
CA VAL A 185 0.36 -9.61 -3.69
C VAL A 185 1.03 -10.40 -4.79
N THR A 186 0.26 -10.83 -5.78
CA THR A 186 0.79 -11.50 -6.97
C THR A 186 1.22 -10.47 -8.00
N ILE A 187 2.48 -10.56 -8.42
CA ILE A 187 3.03 -9.71 -9.46
C ILE A 187 2.64 -10.26 -10.84
N PRO A 188 2.09 -9.45 -11.76
CA PRO A 188 1.76 -9.91 -13.11
C PRO A 188 2.98 -10.48 -13.85
N LYS A 189 2.75 -11.54 -14.64
CA LYS A 189 3.80 -12.17 -15.46
C LYS A 189 4.25 -11.27 -16.61
N ASP A 190 3.34 -10.49 -17.17
CA ASP A 190 3.54 -9.71 -18.41
C ASP A 190 3.93 -8.26 -18.15
N ILE A 191 4.38 -7.96 -16.93
CA ILE A 191 4.78 -6.61 -16.58
C ILE A 191 6.04 -6.23 -17.36
N LYS A 192 5.90 -5.25 -18.26
CA LYS A 192 7.00 -4.81 -19.13
C LYS A 192 8.20 -4.45 -18.26
N LYS A 193 9.40 -4.92 -18.65
CA LYS A 193 10.67 -4.47 -18.07
C LYS A 193 10.62 -2.95 -17.93
N GLY A 194 10.90 -2.43 -16.73
CA GLY A 194 11.20 -1.01 -16.57
C GLY A 194 12.19 -0.59 -17.66
N VAL A 195 11.87 0.53 -18.32
CA VAL A 195 12.50 1.08 -19.53
C VAL A 195 14.02 0.87 -19.59
N LYS A 196 14.48 0.29 -20.73
CA LYS A 196 15.83 0.10 -21.29
C LYS A 196 17.03 -0.08 -20.32
N ASP A 197 17.68 -1.23 -20.51
CA ASP A 197 19.11 -1.48 -20.29
C ASP A 197 19.67 -1.37 -18.87
N LEU A 198 19.32 -2.34 -18.04
CA LEU A 198 20.26 -2.84 -17.04
C LEU A 198 21.15 -3.90 -17.69
N LYS A 199 22.28 -3.48 -18.26
CA LYS A 199 23.43 -4.38 -18.30
C LYS A 199 23.81 -4.68 -16.84
N PRO A 200 23.75 -5.95 -16.39
CA PRO A 200 24.10 -6.27 -15.02
C PRO A 200 25.60 -6.10 -14.86
N SER A 201 26.04 -5.17 -14.03
CA SER A 201 27.40 -5.18 -13.46
C SER A 201 27.56 -6.23 -12.35
N ASN A 202 26.63 -7.18 -12.24
CA ASN A 202 26.68 -8.30 -11.29
C ASN A 202 26.36 -9.62 -12.02
N PRO A 203 27.29 -10.60 -12.08
CA PRO A 203 27.24 -11.72 -13.02
C PRO A 203 26.29 -12.88 -12.64
N LYS A 204 25.16 -12.61 -11.97
CA LYS A 204 24.18 -13.67 -11.58
C LYS A 204 22.74 -13.39 -12.02
N VAL A 205 22.52 -12.77 -13.18
CA VAL A 205 21.18 -12.78 -13.80
C VAL A 205 20.97 -14.14 -14.43
N VAL A 206 20.21 -15.01 -13.75
CA VAL A 206 19.77 -16.30 -14.30
C VAL A 206 18.97 -16.01 -15.57
N LYS A 207 19.43 -16.52 -16.71
CA LYS A 207 18.69 -16.45 -18.00
C LYS A 207 17.24 -16.90 -17.76
N GLY A 208 16.28 -16.00 -18.00
CA GLY A 208 14.85 -16.31 -17.98
C GLY A 208 14.02 -15.68 -16.83
N LYS A 209 14.63 -15.05 -15.81
CA LYS A 209 13.86 -14.36 -14.75
C LYS A 209 13.77 -12.86 -15.03
N GLN A 210 12.54 -12.32 -15.11
CA GLN A 210 12.29 -10.88 -15.22
C GLN A 210 12.22 -10.27 -13.82
N TYR A 211 13.04 -9.24 -13.57
CA TYR A 211 13.09 -8.49 -12.32
C TYR A 211 12.52 -7.09 -12.52
N ILE A 212 11.78 -6.61 -11.53
CA ILE A 212 11.07 -5.34 -11.59
C ILE A 212 11.75 -4.34 -10.66
N ARG A 213 12.02 -3.13 -11.17
CA ARG A 213 12.39 -1.96 -10.37
C ARG A 213 11.22 -1.00 -10.37
N ALA A 214 10.45 -1.04 -9.30
CA ALA A 214 9.25 -0.25 -9.16
C ALA A 214 8.99 0.11 -7.71
N VAL A 215 8.27 1.21 -7.53
CA VAL A 215 7.67 1.56 -6.25
C VAL A 215 6.38 0.77 -6.15
N PHE A 216 6.34 -0.15 -5.18
CA PHE A 216 5.14 -0.88 -4.82
C PHE A 216 4.41 -0.12 -3.74
N MET A 217 3.17 0.28 -4.02
CA MET A 217 2.31 0.99 -3.08
C MET A 217 1.10 0.14 -2.76
N CYS A 218 0.80 -0.06 -1.48
CA CYS A 218 -0.45 -0.69 -1.07
C CYS A 218 -1.15 0.23 -0.08
N TYR A 219 -2.44 0.42 -0.35
CA TYR A 219 -3.36 1.15 0.50
C TYR A 219 -4.33 0.18 1.14
N ILE A 220 -4.39 0.21 2.46
CA ILE A 220 -5.59 -0.21 3.17
C ILE A 220 -6.41 1.05 3.29
N TYR A 221 -7.48 1.09 2.51
CA TYR A 221 -8.48 2.11 2.63
C TYR A 221 -9.41 1.71 3.76
N ILE A 222 -9.61 2.60 4.72
CA ILE A 222 -10.46 2.31 5.86
C ILE A 222 -11.76 3.05 5.68
N GLN A 223 -12.85 2.35 5.94
CA GLN A 223 -14.19 2.88 5.96
C GLN A 223 -14.70 2.72 7.39
N LYS A 224 -14.61 3.82 8.15
CA LYS A 224 -15.31 3.92 9.42
C LYS A 224 -16.72 4.43 9.13
N CYS A 225 -17.69 3.54 9.13
CA CYS A 225 -19.09 3.95 9.24
C CYS A 225 -19.36 4.01 10.75
N ASP A 226 -19.35 5.22 11.33
CA ASP A 226 -19.95 5.42 12.63
C ASP A 226 -21.44 5.14 12.46
N TYR A 227 -21.92 4.07 13.09
CA TYR A 227 -23.35 3.80 13.21
C TYR A 227 -23.89 4.71 14.32
N ASP A 228 -24.50 5.82 13.93
CA ASP A 228 -25.54 6.45 14.77
C ASP A 228 -26.85 5.66 14.62
#